data_AF-A0A930VGF6-F1
#
_entry.id   AF-A0A930VGF6-F1
#
_cell.length_a   1.000
_cell.length_b   1.000
_cell.length_c   1.000
_cell.angle_alpha   90.00
_cell.angle_beta   90.00
_cell.angle_gamma   90.00
#
_symmetry.space_group_name_H-M   'P 1'
#
loop_
_entity.id
_entity.type
_entity.pdbx_description
1 polymer ?
#
loop_
_entity_poly.entity_id
_entity_poly.type
_entity_poly.pdbx_seq_one_letter_code
_entity_poly.pdbx_strand_id
1 'polypeptide(L)' 'MSDAVTYEIRIQGRLGDRWAAWFDGMEIVATDDGTTLIRGRIADQAALHGLIQKVRDLGLPLLSVTRTDTPTPTGPTS' A
#
# COMPACT_ATOMS: atom_id res chain seq x y z
N MET A 1 -13.15 17.18 -9.13
CA MET A 1 -12.56 15.89 -9.55
C MET A 1 -11.72 15.42 -8.39
N SER A 2 -12.11 14.35 -7.72
CA SER A 2 -11.46 13.91 -6.48
C SER A 2 -10.13 13.24 -6.81
N ASP A 3 -9.02 13.84 -6.38
CA ASP A 3 -7.71 13.18 -6.40
C ASP A 3 -7.83 11.82 -5.72
N ALA A 4 -7.54 10.77 -6.49
CA ALA A 4 -7.53 9.41 -5.98
C ALA A 4 -6.25 9.21 -5.16
N VAL A 5 -6.34 9.47 -3.85
CA VAL A 5 -5.19 9.28 -2.95
C VAL A 5 -4.87 7.79 -2.84
N THR A 6 -3.71 7.42 -3.33
CA THR A 6 -3.16 6.06 -3.20
C THR A 6 -2.05 6.10 -2.15
N TYR A 7 -1.89 5.01 -1.41
CA TYR A 7 -0.78 4.85 -0.49
C TYR A 7 0.06 3.65 -0.87
N GLU A 8 1.35 3.80 -0.60
CA GLU A 8 2.37 2.76 -0.71
C GLU A 8 2.99 2.57 0.67
N ILE A 9 2.91 1.35 1.19
CA ILE A 9 3.43 0.97 2.49
C ILE A 9 4.48 -0.11 2.27
N ARG A 10 5.71 0.16 2.70
CA ARG A 10 6.81 -0.79 2.61
C ARG A 10 7.10 -1.37 3.98
N ILE A 11 7.21 -2.70 4.06
CA ILE A 11 7.49 -3.43 5.29
C ILE A 11 8.65 -4.40 5.08
N GLN A 12 9.37 -4.70 6.15
CA GLN A 12 10.42 -5.71 6.15
C GLN A 12 9.81 -7.11 6.10
N GLY A 13 10.39 -8.02 5.32
CA GLY A 13 9.91 -9.40 5.15
C GLY A 13 9.06 -9.58 3.91
N ARG A 14 8.84 -10.85 3.52
CA ARG A 14 8.08 -11.23 2.32
C ARG A 14 6.71 -11.79 2.71
N LEU A 15 5.67 -11.09 2.28
CA LEU A 15 4.30 -11.60 2.30
C LEU A 15 3.96 -12.15 0.92
N GLY A 16 3.42 -13.37 0.88
CA GLY A 16 2.87 -13.95 -0.36
C GLY A 16 1.42 -13.56 -0.61
N ASP A 17 0.88 -13.95 -1.77
CA ASP A 17 -0.42 -13.53 -2.29
C ASP A 17 -1.61 -13.80 -1.36
N ARG A 18 -1.50 -14.81 -0.48
CA ARG A 18 -2.54 -15.17 0.51
C ARG A 18 -2.91 -14.03 1.46
N TRP A 19 -2.04 -13.03 1.61
CA TRP A 19 -2.27 -11.91 2.51
C TRP A 19 -3.13 -10.80 1.89
N ALA A 20 -3.38 -10.82 0.57
CA ALA A 20 -4.14 -9.80 -0.13
C ALA A 20 -5.56 -9.62 0.45
N ALA A 21 -6.23 -10.72 0.80
CA ALA A 21 -7.55 -10.67 1.43
C ALA A 21 -7.52 -10.07 2.85
N TRP A 22 -6.42 -10.25 3.59
CA TRP A 22 -6.28 -9.67 4.93
C TRP A 22 -5.99 -8.17 4.89
N PHE A 23 -5.35 -7.72 3.81
CA PHE A 23 -5.15 -6.32 3.49
C PHE A 23 -6.26 -5.75 2.60
N ASP A 24 -7.50 -6.22 2.77
CA ASP A 24 -8.70 -5.64 2.15
C ASP A 24 -8.64 -5.54 0.61
N GLY A 25 -7.94 -6.47 -0.03
CA GLY A 25 -7.78 -6.51 -1.49
C GLY A 25 -6.69 -5.57 -2.03
N MET A 26 -5.83 -5.04 -1.17
CA MET A 26 -4.66 -4.26 -1.59
C MET A 26 -3.71 -5.11 -2.43
N GLU A 27 -2.99 -4.44 -3.32
CA GLU A 27 -1.91 -5.05 -4.09
C GLU A 27 -0.73 -5.32 -3.15
N ILE A 28 -0.23 -6.56 -3.17
CA ILE A 28 0.92 -6.98 -2.37
C ILE A 28 2.00 -7.46 -3.33
N VAL A 29 3.16 -6.81 -3.28
CA VAL A 29 4.30 -7.12 -4.13
C VAL A 29 5.50 -7.44 -3.25
N ALA A 30 5.92 -8.71 -3.26
CA ALA A 30 7.19 -9.10 -2.67
C ALA A 30 8.34 -8.63 -3.58
N THR A 31 9.36 -8.01 -2.99
CA THR A 31 10.49 -7.46 -3.73
C THR A 31 11.75 -8.31 -3.54
N ASP A 32 12.74 -8.12 -4.42
CA ASP A 32 13.99 -8.88 -4.41
C ASP A 32 14.90 -8.56 -3.22
N ASP A 33 14.80 -7.35 -2.66
CA ASP A 33 15.50 -6.91 -1.44
C ASP A 33 14.87 -7.44 -0.14
N GLY A 34 13.91 -8.38 -0.24
CA GLY A 34 13.34 -9.06 0.93
C GLY A 34 12.27 -8.25 1.67
N THR A 35 11.73 -7.21 1.04
CA THR A 35 10.63 -6.40 1.57
C THR A 35 9.31 -6.75 0.88
N THR A 36 8.22 -6.18 1.39
CA THR A 36 6.90 -6.24 0.76
C THR A 36 6.38 -4.81 0.59
N LEU A 37 5.88 -4.52 -0.61
CA LEU A 37 5.12 -3.32 -0.91
C LEU A 37 3.63 -3.64 -0.87
N ILE A 38 2.88 -2.89 -0.06
CA ILE A 38 1.42 -2.92 0.01
C ILE A 38 0.90 -1.62 -0.59
N ARG A 39 0.12 -1.70 -1.67
CA ARG A 39 -0.33 -0.54 -2.45
C ARG A 39 -1.83 -0.57 -2.70
N GLY A 40 -2.44 0.61 -2.63
CA GLY A 40 -3.82 0.79 -3.07
C GLY A 40 -4.49 2.03 -2.50
N ARG A 41 -5.77 2.19 -2.84
CA ARG A 41 -6.57 3.34 -2.40
C ARG A 41 -7.00 3.15 -0.96
N ILE A 42 -6.84 4.20 -0.16
CA ILE A 42 -7.29 4.20 1.23
C ILE A 42 -8.36 5.28 1.38
N ALA A 43 -9.50 4.90 1.97
CA ALA A 43 -10.68 5.76 2.07
C ALA A 43 -10.45 6.99 2.97
N ASP A 44 -9.77 6.80 4.10
CA ASP A 44 -9.50 7.84 5.09
C ASP A 44 -8.28 7.49 5.96
N GLN A 45 -7.95 8.37 6.92
CA GLN A 45 -6.84 8.13 7.85
C GLN A 45 -7.09 6.98 8.81
N ALA A 46 -8.33 6.68 9.18
CA ALA A 46 -8.63 5.56 10.08
C ALA A 46 -8.30 4.22 9.40
N ALA A 47 -8.65 4.08 8.12
CA ALA A 47 -8.27 2.92 7.30
C ALA A 47 -6.74 2.80 7.15
N LEU A 48 -6.02 3.92 6.94
CA LEU A 48 -4.55 3.92 6.92
C LEU A 48 -3.95 3.43 8.25
N HIS A 49 -4.44 3.96 9.37
CA HIS A 49 -3.96 3.56 10.70
C HIS A 49 -4.29 2.10 11.03
N GLY A 50 -5.45 1.60 10.60
CA GLY A 50 -5.81 0.17 10.71
C GLY A 50 -4.85 -0.72 9.93
N LEU A 51 -4.44 -0.30 8.73
CA LEU A 51 -3.45 -1.02 7.92
C LEU A 51 -2.07 -1.08 8.62
N ILE A 52 -1.63 0.03 9.22
CA ILE A 52 -0.38 0.10 10.00
C ILE A 52 -0.47 -0.80 11.26
N GLN A 53 -1.63 -0.87 11.90
CA GLN A 53 -1.87 -1.79 13.03
C GLN A 53 -1.75 -3.25 12.58
N LYS A 54 -2.35 -3.65 11.45
CA LYS A 54 -2.20 -5.01 10.90
C LYS A 54 -0.73 -5.39 10.69
N VAL A 55 0.10 -4.46 10.20
CA VAL A 55 1.56 -4.65 10.06
C VAL A 55 2.23 -4.85 11.42
N ARG A 56 1.85 -4.06 12.44
CA ARG A 56 2.36 -4.20 13.81
C ARG A 56 2.01 -5.56 14.41
N ASP A 57 0.79 -6.04 14.20
CA ASP A 57 0.31 -7.31 14.76
C ASP A 57 1.06 -8.52 14.17
N LEU A 58 1.60 -8.38 12.95
CA LEU A 58 2.52 -9.35 12.35
C LEU A 58 3.92 -9.33 12.95
N GLY A 59 4.27 -8.33 13.75
CA GLY A 59 5.63 -8.11 14.23
C GLY A 59 6.61 -7.71 13.13
N LEU A 60 6.13 -7.25 11.97
CA LEU A 60 6.98 -6.84 10.86
C LEU A 60 7.35 -5.36 10.98
N PRO A 61 8.65 -5.00 10.85
CA PRO A 61 9.07 -3.61 10.81
C PRO A 61 8.43 -2.85 9.64
N LEU A 62 7.78 -1.73 9.95
CA LEU A 62 7.34 -0.75 8.96
C LEU A 62 8.54 0.07 8.49
N LEU A 63 8.79 0.10 7.18
CA LEU A 63 9.93 0.81 6.59
C LEU A 63 9.53 2.20 6.08
N SER A 64 8.40 2.29 5.37
CA SER A 64 7.92 3.58 4.86
C SER A 64 6.41 3.59 4.63
N VAL A 65 5.83 4.79 4.68
CA VAL A 65 4.46 5.08 4.25
C VAL A 65 4.53 6.30 3.34
N THR A 66 4.08 6.15 2.10
CA THR A 66 4.16 7.19 1.09
C THR A 66 2.77 7.40 0.49
N ARG A 67 2.30 8.65 0.52
CA ARG A 67 1.13 9.05 -0.24
C ARG A 67 1.55 9.26 -1.69
N THR A 68 0.93 8.55 -2.61
CA THR A 68 1.10 8.74 -4.05
C THR A 68 -0.15 9.42 -4.61
N ASP A 69 -0.01 10.70 -4.94
CA ASP A 69 -0.93 11.32 -5.90
C ASP A 69 -0.47 10.78 -7.26
N THR A 70 -1.15 9.76 -7.77
CA THR A 70 -0.90 9.33 -9.16
C THR A 70 -1.67 10.33 -10.03
N PRO A 71 -1.03 11.31 -10.69
CA PRO A 71 -1.73 12.04 -11.74
C PRO A 71 -2.12 11.01 -12.80
N THR A 72 -3.40 10.92 -13.11
CA THR A 72 -3.87 10.25 -14.33
C THR A 72 -2.97 10.74 -15.46
N PRO A 73 -2.35 9.86 -16.29
CA PRO A 73 -1.66 10.34 -17.48
C PRO A 73 -2.70 10.99 -18.38
N THR A 74 -2.81 12.32 -18.30
CA THR A 74 -3.50 13.13 -19.28
C THR A 74 -2.68 13.01 -20.55
N GLY A 75 -3.00 12.03 -21.38
CA GLY A 75 -2.41 11.93 -22.71
C GLY A 75 -2.68 13.23 -23.47
N PRO A 76 -1.71 13.78 -24.21
CA PRO A 76 -2.01 14.88 -25.12
C PRO A 76 -2.85 14.30 -26.26
N THR A 77 -4.12 14.70 -26.34
CA THR A 77 -4.88 14.63 -27.59
C THR A 77 -4.99 16.05 -28.14
N SER A 78 -4.00 16.46 -28.92
CA SER A 78 -4.11 17.28 -30.15
C SER A 78 -2.72 17.62 -30.67
#